data_AF-A0A9C9KPJ5-F1
#
_entry.id   AF-A0A9C9KPJ5-F1
#
_cell.length_a   1.000
_cell.length_b   1.000
_cell.length_c   1.000
_cell.angle_alpha   90.00
_cell.angle_beta   90.00
_cell.angle_gamma   90.00
#
_symmetry.space_group_name_H-M   'P 1'
#
loop_
_entity.id
_entity.type
_entity.pdbx_description
1 polymer ?
#
loop_
_entity_poly.entity_id
_entity_poly.type
_entity_poly.pdbx_seq_one_letter_code
_entity_poly.pdbx_strand_id
1 'polypeptide(L)' 'NTISILRSSGHQVLDDAAIRIVKLAAPFAVFPQNIRKEVDILHIIRTWKFMRDNRLTSR' A
#
# COMPACT_ATOMS: atom_id res chain seq x y z
N ASN A 1 7.93 9.41 -4.65
CA ASN A 1 7.20 8.18 -4.24
C ASN A 1 8.16 7.02 -4.07
N THR A 2 8.54 6.72 -2.84
CA THR A 2 9.28 5.51 -2.49
C THR A 2 8.32 4.49 -1.87
N ILE A 3 8.44 3.21 -2.24
CA ILE A 3 7.68 2.10 -1.67
C ILE A 3 8.68 1.24 -0.90
N SER A 4 8.35 0.91 0.35
CA SER A 4 9.21 0.07 1.20
C SER A 4 8.40 -1.07 1.80
N ILE A 5 9.00 -2.26 1.88
CA ILE A 5 8.42 -3.42 2.55
C ILE A 5 8.86 -3.39 4.02
N LEU A 6 7.91 -3.19 4.93
CA LEU A 6 8.18 -3.19 6.38
C LEU A 6 8.40 -4.60 6.93
N ARG A 7 7.71 -5.59 6.37
CA ARG A 7 7.83 -7.01 6.72
C ARG A 7 7.56 -7.84 5.48
N SER A 8 8.54 -8.63 5.05
CA SER A 8 8.39 -9.56 3.94
C SER A 8 7.44 -10.71 4.30
N SER A 9 6.73 -11.22 3.30
CA SER A 9 5.96 -12.46 3.40
C SER A 9 6.83 -13.73 3.39
N GLY A 10 8.14 -13.59 3.17
CA GLY A 10 9.06 -14.70 2.91
C GLY A 10 8.99 -15.23 1.47
N HIS A 11 8.12 -14.67 0.62
CA HIS A 11 7.94 -15.08 -0.78
C HIS A 11 8.02 -13.86 -1.70
N GLN A 12 9.08 -13.77 -2.50
CA GLN A 12 9.33 -12.61 -3.35
C GLN A 12 8.15 -12.29 -4.30
N VAL A 13 7.49 -13.31 -4.84
CA VAL A 13 6.33 -13.12 -5.73
C VAL A 13 5.16 -12.41 -5.05
N LEU A 14 4.92 -12.66 -3.76
CA LEU A 14 3.84 -12.01 -3.00
C LEU A 14 4.21 -10.59 -2.60
N ASP A 15 5.48 -10.37 -2.28
CA ASP A 15 6.05 -9.05 -1.98
C ASP A 15 5.97 -8.14 -3.22
N ASP A 16 6.36 -8.64 -4.39
CA ASP A 16 6.25 -7.93 -5.68
C ASP A 16 4.79 -7.66 -6.07
N ALA A 17 3.89 -8.60 -5.79
CA ALA A 17 2.46 -8.42 -6.00
C ALA A 17 1.91 -7.28 -5.12
N ALA A 18 2.27 -7.23 -3.84
CA ALA A 18 1.88 -6.14 -2.94
C ALA A 18 2.38 -4.78 -3.45
N ILE A 19 3.63 -4.68 -3.90
CA ILE A 19 4.18 -3.46 -4.50
C ILE A 19 3.39 -3.07 -5.76
N ARG A 20 3.09 -4.03 -6.63
CA ARG A 20 2.35 -3.78 -7.87
C ARG A 20 0.96 -3.23 -7.59
N ILE A 21 0.26 -3.76 -6.59
CA ILE A 21 -1.06 -3.26 -6.20
C ILE A 21 -0.98 -1.79 -5.73
N VAL A 22 0.01 -1.45 -4.90
CA VAL A 22 0.24 -0.06 -4.46
C VAL A 22 0.52 0.86 -5.64
N LYS A 23 1.31 0.41 -6.63
CA LYS A 23 1.60 1.17 -7.85
C LYS A 23 0.34 1.37 -8.70
N LEU A 24 -0.50 0.34 -8.84
CA LEU A 24 -1.75 0.41 -9.61
C LEU A 24 -2.81 1.29 -8.93
N ALA A 25 -2.81 1.34 -7.60
CA ALA A 25 -3.70 2.20 -6.82
C ALA A 25 -3.26 3.68 -6.81
N ALA A 26 -2.04 3.97 -7.28
CA ALA A 26 -1.54 5.33 -7.38
C ALA A 26 -2.04 6.01 -8.68
N PRO A 27 -2.14 7.36 -8.70
CA PRO A 27 -1.91 8.28 -7.58
C PRO A 27 -3.04 8.23 -6.55
N PHE A 28 -2.69 8.42 -5.28
CA PHE A 28 -3.69 8.52 -4.22
C PHE A 28 -4.38 9.89 -4.23
N ALA A 29 -5.62 9.90 -3.75
CA ALA A 29 -6.38 11.13 -3.62
C ALA A 29 -5.61 12.16 -2.79
N VAL A 30 -5.65 13.40 -3.26
CA VAL A 30 -5.09 14.53 -2.54
C VAL A 30 -5.81 14.76 -1.23
N PHE A 31 -5.10 15.32 -0.26
CA PHE A 31 -5.71 15.71 1.00
C PHE A 31 -6.85 16.73 0.80
N PRO A 32 -7.98 16.60 1.52
CA PRO A 32 -8.99 17.64 1.60
C PRO A 32 -8.39 18.98 2.11
N GLN A 33 -8.99 20.09 1.68
CA GLN A 33 -8.42 21.44 1.89
C GLN A 33 -8.19 21.80 3.36
N ASN A 34 -9.03 21.30 4.27
CA ASN A 34 -8.94 21.59 5.70
C ASN A 34 -7.72 20.95 6.37
N ILE A 35 -7.15 19.89 5.81
CA ILE A 35 -5.95 19.24 6.37
C ILE A 35 -4.69 19.49 5.53
N ARG A 36 -4.83 19.94 4.28
CA ARG A 36 -3.68 20.31 3.42
C ARG A 36 -2.76 21.37 4.01
N LYS A 37 -3.26 22.22 4.92
CA LYS A 37 -2.47 23.28 5.55
C LYS A 37 -1.55 22.77 6.66
N GLU A 38 -1.83 21.59 7.19
CA GLU A 38 -1.18 21.04 8.39
C GLU A 38 -0.39 19.76 8.07
N VAL A 39 -0.65 19.11 6.93
CA VAL A 39 -0.07 17.82 6.57
C VAL A 39 0.45 17.81 5.14
N ASP A 40 1.77 17.61 5.00
CA ASP A 40 2.46 17.59 3.71
C ASP A 40 2.68 16.17 3.13
N ILE A 41 2.58 15.13 3.97
CA ILE A 41 2.93 13.75 3.60
C ILE A 41 1.81 12.78 3.95
N LEU A 42 1.33 12.03 2.96
CA LEU A 42 0.41 10.91 3.15
C LEU A 42 1.20 9.60 3.34
N HIS A 43 1.16 9.06 4.56
CA HIS A 43 1.73 7.74 4.85
C HIS A 43 0.63 6.68 4.87
N ILE A 44 0.66 5.74 3.92
CA ILE A 44 -0.30 4.62 3.85
C ILE A 44 0.42 3.34 4.26
N ILE A 45 0.04 2.79 5.42
CA ILE A 45 0.50 1.47 5.87
C ILE A 45 -0.64 0.49 5.68
N ARG A 46 -0.43 -0.57 4.89
CA ARG A 46 -1.41 -1.65 4.69
C ARG A 46 -0.73 -3.00 4.85
N THR A 47 -1.43 -3.91 5.51
CA THR A 47 -1.02 -5.32 5.57
C THR A 47 -1.81 -6.11 4.55
N TRP A 48 -1.13 -6.71 3.57
CA TRP A 48 -1.74 -7.57 2.57
C TRP A 48 -1.66 -9.04 3.00
N LYS A 49 -2.78 -9.77 2.87
CA LYS A 49 -2.85 -11.21 3.10
C LYS A 49 -3.36 -11.90 1.85
N PHE A 50 -2.51 -12.73 1.26
CA PHE A 50 -2.84 -13.62 0.15
C PHE A 50 -3.25 -14.99 0.69
N MET A 51 -4.41 -15.50 0.28
CA MET A 51 -4.93 -16.79 0.72
C MET A 51 -5.03 -17.76 -0.47
N ARG A 52 -4.95 -19.06 -0.19
CA ARG A 52 -4.89 -20.12 -1.22
C ARG A 52 -6.16 -20.21 -2.08
N ASP A 53 -7.28 -19.70 -1.60
CA ASP A 53 -8.56 -19.62 -2.30
C ASP A 53 -8.67 -18.39 -3.21
N ASN A 54 -7.53 -17.88 -3.69
CA ASN A 54 -7.41 -16.69 -4.53
C ASN A 54 -8.02 -15.43 -3.90
N ARG A 55 -8.08 -15.37 -2.56
CA ARG A 55 -8.58 -14.19 -1.84
C ARG A 55 -7.45 -13.30 -1.41
N LEU A 56 -7.70 -12.01 -1.55
CA LEU A 56 -6.84 -10.94 -1.11
C LEU A 56 -7.59 -10.10 -0.07
N THR A 57 -7.00 -9.92 1.10
CA THR A 57 -7.53 -9.00 2.12
C THR A 57 -6.46 -8.00 2.53
N SER A 58 -6.90 -6.78 2.80
CA SER A 58 -6.04 -5.70 3.30
C SER A 58 -6.67 -5.04 4.52
N ARG A 59 -5.86 -4.74 5.53
CA ARG A 59 -6.23 -3.90 6.67
C ARG A 59 -5.31 -2.70 6.76
#